data_AF-A0A354YAT3-F1
#
_entry.id   AF-A0A354YAT3-F1
#
_cell.length_a   1.000
_cell.length_b   1.000
_cell.length_c   1.000
_cell.angle_alpha   90.00
_cell.angle_beta   90.00
_cell.angle_gamma   90.00
#
_symmetry.space_group_name_H-M   'P 1'
#
loop_
_entity.id
_entity.type
_entity.pdbx_description
1 polymer ?
#
loop_
_entity_poly.entity_id
_entity_poly.type
_entity_poly.pdbx_seq_one_letter_code
_entity_poly.pdbx_strand_id
1 'polypeptide(L)'
;MRRAKPLNEASMRSAEDRIPALAARAGREANARALKQAGRVVMKSVGGLLVERRASGQDVVIKRLPDSTPASVGTVLKRVRTSGPKPTASKPATKC
;
A
#
# COMPACT_ATOMS: atom_id res chain seq x y z
N MET A 1 -5.69 -40.62 -3.92
CA MET A 1 -6.07 -39.19 -3.82
C MET A 1 -7.57 -39.07 -4.05
N ARG A 2 -8.33 -38.41 -3.16
CA ARG A 2 -9.79 -38.22 -3.35
C ARG A 2 -10.02 -37.17 -4.45
N ARG A 3 -10.81 -37.50 -5.47
CA ARG A 3 -11.27 -36.51 -6.46
C ARG A 3 -12.15 -35.49 -5.74
N ALA A 4 -11.82 -34.21 -5.86
CA ALA A 4 -12.67 -33.13 -5.39
C ALA A 4 -14.01 -33.20 -6.12
N LYS A 5 -15.11 -33.08 -5.38
CA LYS A 5 -16.44 -33.02 -5.97
C LYS A 5 -16.52 -31.76 -6.85
N PRO A 6 -17.04 -31.83 -8.09
CA PRO A 6 -17.16 -30.65 -8.94
C PRO A 6 -17.99 -29.58 -8.22
N LEU A 7 -17.45 -28.36 -8.17
CA LEU A 7 -18.13 -27.21 -7.59
C LEU A 7 -19.39 -26.92 -8.41
N ASN A 8 -20.52 -26.76 -7.73
CA ASN A 8 -21.75 -26.29 -8.37
C ASN A 8 -21.85 -24.76 -8.23
N GLU A 9 -22.70 -24.15 -9.04
CA GLU A 9 -22.89 -22.69 -9.07
C GLU A 9 -23.20 -22.10 -7.69
N ALA A 10 -24.06 -22.77 -6.92
CA ALA A 10 -24.42 -22.34 -5.57
C ALA A 10 -23.20 -22.32 -4.61
N SER A 11 -22.31 -23.30 -4.72
CA SER A 11 -21.09 -23.37 -3.91
C SER A 11 -20.07 -22.30 -4.31
N MET A 12 -19.99 -21.96 -5.60
CA MET A 12 -19.13 -20.89 -6.11
C MET A 12 -19.59 -19.54 -5.59
N ARG A 13 -20.88 -19.22 -5.76
CA ARG A 13 -21.45 -17.95 -5.31
C ARG A 13 -21.31 -17.74 -3.80
N SER A 14 -21.57 -18.79 -3.02
CA SER A 14 -21.36 -18.73 -1.56
C SER A 14 -19.89 -18.50 -1.17
N ALA A 15 -18.93 -18.99 -1.97
CA ALA A 15 -17.52 -18.70 -1.74
C ALA A 15 -17.17 -17.25 -2.10
N GLU A 16 -17.70 -16.74 -3.22
CA GLU A 16 -17.51 -15.36 -3.68
C GLU A 16 -18.04 -14.35 -2.68
N ASP A 17 -19.23 -14.59 -2.11
CA ASP A 17 -19.83 -13.73 -1.08
C ASP A 17 -18.93 -13.58 0.17
N ARG A 18 -18.05 -14.56 0.43
CA ARG A 18 -17.11 -14.53 1.57
C ARG A 18 -15.80 -13.82 1.26
N ILE A 19 -15.45 -13.62 -0.01
CA ILE A 19 -14.18 -13.01 -0.42
C ILE A 19 -13.95 -11.64 0.24
N PRO A 20 -14.94 -10.71 0.28
CA PRO A 20 -14.72 -9.41 0.91
C PRO A 20 -14.34 -9.51 2.39
N ALA A 21 -15.03 -10.37 3.15
CA ALA A 21 -14.75 -10.58 4.56
C ALA A 21 -13.38 -11.23 4.80
N LEU A 22 -13.00 -12.20 3.97
CA LEU A 22 -11.69 -12.85 4.01
C LEU A 22 -10.57 -11.88 3.67
N ALA A 23 -10.74 -11.05 2.63
CA ALA A 23 -9.77 -10.04 2.24
C ALA A 23 -9.56 -9.00 3.36
N ALA A 24 -10.66 -8.53 3.97
CA ALA A 24 -10.59 -7.59 5.09
C ALA A 24 -9.85 -8.18 6.30
N ARG A 25 -10.11 -9.46 6.62
CA ARG A 25 -9.41 -10.18 7.68
C ARG A 25 -7.92 -10.34 7.36
N ALA A 26 -7.58 -10.80 6.15
CA ALA A 26 -6.20 -10.99 5.72
C ALA A 26 -5.41 -9.67 5.78
N GLY A 27 -6.02 -8.54 5.39
CA GLY A 27 -5.40 -7.23 5.50
C GLY A 27 -5.07 -6.84 6.94
N ARG A 28 -5.99 -7.06 7.88
CA ARG A 28 -5.75 -6.80 9.32
C ARG A 28 -4.63 -7.69 9.87
N GLU A 29 -4.64 -8.98 9.54
CA GLU A 29 -3.62 -9.93 9.99
C GLU A 29 -2.23 -9.58 9.42
N ALA A 30 -2.15 -9.19 8.15
CA ALA A 30 -0.92 -8.73 7.52
C ALA A 30 -0.38 -7.47 8.19
N ASN A 31 -1.26 -6.51 8.50
CA ASN A 31 -0.87 -5.30 9.21
C ASN A 31 -0.31 -5.59 10.61
N ALA A 32 -1.03 -6.40 11.40
CA ALA A 32 -0.60 -6.79 12.74
C ALA A 32 0.75 -7.53 12.71
N ARG A 33 0.93 -8.44 11.75
CA ARG A 33 2.19 -9.16 11.54
C ARG A 33 3.35 -8.21 11.20
N ALA A 34 3.13 -7.27 10.30
CA ALA A 34 4.14 -6.31 9.89
C ALA A 34 4.55 -5.39 11.06
N LEU A 35 3.60 -4.93 11.88
CA LEU A 35 3.89 -4.19 13.11
C LEU A 35 4.69 -5.02 14.11
N LYS A 36 4.31 -6.29 14.32
CA LYS A 36 5.00 -7.18 15.27
C LYS A 36 6.44 -7.51 14.85
N GLN A 37 6.67 -7.75 13.55
CA GLN A 37 7.96 -8.21 13.05
C GLN A 37 8.93 -7.06 12.75
N ALA A 38 8.45 -5.99 12.11
CA ALA A 38 9.31 -4.89 11.65
C ALA A 38 9.24 -3.65 12.56
N GLY A 39 8.29 -3.59 13.50
CA GLY A 39 8.05 -2.44 14.37
C GLY A 39 7.42 -1.23 13.67
N ARG A 40 7.20 -1.32 12.35
CA ARG A 40 6.72 -0.22 11.49
C ARG A 40 5.98 -0.74 10.26
N VAL A 41 4.99 0.03 9.79
CA VAL A 41 4.21 -0.23 8.56
C VAL A 41 3.91 1.07 7.84
N VAL A 42 4.17 1.14 6.54
CA VAL A 42 3.76 2.27 5.69
C VAL A 42 2.26 2.14 5.42
N MET A 43 1.44 3.01 6.01
CA MET A 43 0.00 2.73 6.14
C MET A 43 -0.93 3.63 5.32
N LYS A 44 -0.48 4.78 4.82
CA LYS A 44 -1.41 5.68 4.13
C LYS A 44 -0.70 6.81 3.44
N SER A 45 -1.31 7.26 2.34
CA SER A 45 -1.16 8.63 1.88
C SER A 45 -2.16 9.51 2.66
N VAL A 46 -1.71 10.58 3.30
CA VAL A 46 -2.58 11.58 3.94
C VAL A 46 -2.16 12.95 3.44
N GLY A 47 -3.08 13.68 2.79
CA GLY A 47 -2.78 15.00 2.25
C GLY A 47 -1.57 15.04 1.31
N GLY A 48 -1.40 13.99 0.49
CA GLY A 48 -0.23 13.85 -0.38
C GLY A 48 1.06 13.47 0.34
N LEU A 49 1.02 13.04 1.60
CA LEU A 49 2.19 12.58 2.35
C LEU A 49 2.16 11.06 2.54
N LEU A 50 3.28 10.40 2.30
CA LEU A 50 3.49 9.01 2.65
C LEU A 50 3.86 8.91 4.13
N VAL A 51 3.03 8.23 4.92
CA VAL A 51 3.18 8.13 6.37
C VAL A 51 3.45 6.69 6.80
N GLU A 52 4.47 6.53 7.66
CA GLU A 52 4.79 5.32 8.38
C GLU A 52 4.08 5.31 9.74
N ARG A 53 3.41 4.22 10.08
CA ARG A 53 2.89 3.97 11.42
C ARG A 53 3.80 3.02 12.18
N ARG A 54 4.25 3.44 13.35
CA ARG A 54 5.06 2.62 14.26
C ARG A 54 4.19 1.77 15.18
N ALA A 55 4.77 0.72 15.74
CA ALA A 55 4.13 -0.11 16.76
C ALA A 55 3.72 0.68 18.01
N SER A 56 4.40 1.80 18.31
CA SER A 56 4.02 2.74 19.38
C SER A 56 2.77 3.57 19.09
N GLY A 57 2.19 3.47 17.90
CA GLY A 57 1.04 4.27 17.46
C GLY A 57 1.41 5.64 16.87
N GLN A 58 2.68 6.01 16.87
CA GLN A 58 3.14 7.26 16.25
C GLN A 58 3.17 7.17 14.71
N ASP A 59 2.78 8.26 14.06
CA ASP A 59 2.81 8.45 12.61
C ASP A 59 4.04 9.31 12.24
N VAL A 60 4.91 8.82 11.35
CA VAL A 60 6.11 9.52 10.86
C VAL A 60 5.98 9.76 9.36
N VAL A 61 6.15 11.01 8.92
CA VAL A 61 6.12 11.36 7.50
C VAL A 61 7.44 10.91 6.85
N ILE A 62 7.35 10.06 5.83
CA ILE A 62 8.51 9.60 5.06
C ILE A 62 8.85 10.61 3.96
N LYS A 63 7.84 10.95 3.15
CA LYS A 63 8.01 11.84 2.00
C LYS A 63 6.68 12.39 1.50
N ARG A 64 6.75 13.50 0.76
CA ARG A 64 5.64 13.96 -0.07
C ARG A 64 5.52 13.07 -1.32
N LEU A 65 4.30 12.63 -1.60
CA LEU A 65 3.92 11.96 -2.83
C LEU A 65 3.66 13.01 -3.92
N PRO A 66 4.00 12.71 -5.17
CA PRO A 66 3.56 13.54 -6.28
C PRO A 66 2.04 13.50 -6.40
N ASP A 67 1.49 14.53 -7.03
CA ASP A 67 0.06 14.60 -7.29
C ASP A 67 -0.43 13.40 -8.11
N SER A 68 -1.67 12.97 -7.85
CA SER A 68 -2.27 11.84 -8.54
C SER A 68 -2.35 12.12 -10.03
N THR A 69 -1.93 11.14 -10.84
CA THR A 69 -2.12 11.19 -12.29
C THR A 69 -3.58 10.84 -12.57
N PRO A 70 -4.40 11.75 -13.11
CA PRO A 70 -5.77 11.43 -13.50
C PRO A 70 -5.74 10.40 -14.64
N ALA A 71 -6.62 9.40 -14.56
CA ALA A 71 -6.77 8.38 -15.59
C ALA A 71 -8.25 8.22 -15.93
N SER A 72 -8.54 8.16 -17.22
CA SER A 72 -9.88 7.89 -17.75
C SER A 72 -9.99 6.42 -18.16
N VAL A 73 -11.22 5.93 -18.35
CA VAL A 73 -11.46 4.57 -18.86
C VAL A 73 -10.80 4.44 -20.24
N GLY A 74 -10.01 3.38 -20.45
CA GLY A 74 -9.24 3.15 -21.67
C GLY A 74 -7.86 3.83 -21.71
N THR A 75 -7.49 4.63 -20.71
CA THR A 75 -6.15 5.21 -20.63
C THR A 75 -5.10 4.14 -20.31
N VAL A 76 -4.13 3.94 -21.21
CA VAL A 76 -2.96 3.09 -20.95
C VAL A 76 -1.81 3.95 -20.44
N LEU A 77 -1.59 3.94 -19.13
CA LEU A 77 -0.45 4.61 -18.51
C LEU A 77 0.82 3.80 -18.71
N LYS A 78 1.85 4.39 -19.34
CA LYS A 78 3.17 3.77 -19.50
C LYS A 78 4.09 4.25 -18.38
N ARG A 79 4.81 3.31 -17.76
CA ARG A 79 5.82 3.63 -16.76
C ARG A 79 6.99 4.34 -17.43
N VAL A 80 7.08 5.65 -17.24
CA VAL A 80 8.28 6.41 -17.61
C VAL A 80 9.34 6.14 -16.53
N ARG A 81 10.51 5.63 -16.93
CA ARG A 81 11.67 5.57 -16.04
C ARG A 81 12.29 6.97 -15.97
N THR A 82 11.77 7.82 -15.10
CA THR A 82 12.48 9.04 -14.72
C THR A 82 13.58 8.67 -13.73
N SER A 83 14.85 8.80 -14.14
CA SER A 83 15.96 8.93 -13.19
C SER A 83 15.64 10.16 -12.34
N GLY A 84 15.30 9.94 -11.07
CA GLY A 84 14.84 11.02 -10.18
C GLY A 84 15.86 12.18 -10.11
N PRO A 85 15.42 13.42 -9.87
CA PRO A 85 16.32 14.54 -9.70
C PRO A 85 17.26 14.28 -8.53
N LYS A 86 18.56 14.40 -8.78
CA LYS A 86 19.62 14.32 -7.76
C LYS A 86 19.32 15.38 -6.69
N PRO A 87 19.28 15.04 -5.38
CA PRO A 87 19.13 16.04 -4.35
C PRO A 87 20.30 17.02 -4.45
N THR A 88 20.00 18.26 -4.83
CA THR A 88 20.98 19.35 -4.81
C THR A 88 21.33 19.61 -3.36
N ALA A 89 22.59 19.37 -3.00
CA ALA A 89 23.12 19.68 -1.68
C ALA A 89 22.84 21.15 -1.35
N SER A 90 22.06 21.40 -0.31
CA SER A 90 22.01 22.71 0.33
C SER A 90 23.41 23.04 0.85
N LYS A 91 24.02 24.10 0.31
CA LYS A 91 25.25 24.68 0.87
C LYS A 91 25.02 25.04 2.34
N PRO A 92 25.95 24.74 3.26
CA PRO A 92 25.88 25.28 4.61
C PRO A 92 26.06 26.80 4.54
N ALA A 93 25.12 27.53 5.13
CA ALA A 93 25.27 28.96 5.38
C ALA A 93 26.37 29.13 6.44
N THR A 94 27.54 29.61 6.01
CA THR A 94 28.59 30.09 6.90
C THR A 94 28.14 31.40 7.52
N LYS A 95 28.31 31.49 8.84
CA LYS A 95 28.07 32.68 9.67
C LYS A 95 28.85 33.92 9.18
N CYS A 96 28.26 35.09 9.36
CA CYS A 96 28.95 36.33 9.70
C CYS A 96 28.28 36.92 10.93
#